data_AF-A0A1B1KDQ5-F1
#
_entry.id   AF-A0A1B1KDQ5-F1
#
_cell.length_a   1.000
_cell.length_b   1.000
_cell.length_c   1.000
_cell.angle_alpha   90.00
_cell.angle_beta   90.00
_cell.angle_gamma   90.00
#
_symmetry.space_group_name_H-M   'P 1'
#
loop_
_entity.id
_entity.type
_entity.pdbx_description
1 polymer ?
#
loop_
_entity_poly.entity_id
_entity_poly.type
_entity_poly.pdbx_seq_one_letter_code
_entity_poly.pdbx_strand_id
1 'polypeptide(L)'
;MRDLFRVVKPSRAKRHLRTWIDDAAHSGIPAFTMLAQQIDKHYDGIIAAVELGISNGLIEGINSKIRLINARGYGHHSAESLTSMIYLNLGGIDPKLPTQR
;
A
#
# COMPACT_ATOMS: atom_id res chain seq x y z
N MET A 1 -2.17 5.82 -14.94
CA MET A 1 -1.90 5.82 -13.48
C MET A 1 -0.44 6.12 -13.12
N ARG A 2 0.57 5.50 -13.76
CA ARG A 2 2.00 5.87 -13.59
C ARG A 2 2.28 7.36 -13.87
N ASP A 3 1.56 7.97 -14.79
CA ASP A 3 1.76 9.40 -15.15
C ASP A 3 1.30 10.37 -14.07
N LEU A 4 0.32 9.98 -13.23
CA LEU A 4 -0.16 10.81 -12.12
C LEU A 4 0.95 11.13 -11.11
N PHE A 5 1.81 10.14 -10.83
CA PHE A 5 2.88 10.25 -9.84
C PHE A 5 4.23 10.71 -10.42
N ARG A 6 4.40 10.74 -11.75
CA ARG A 6 5.70 10.98 -12.39
C ARG A 6 5.72 12.16 -13.38
N VAL A 7 4.59 12.45 -14.03
CA VAL A 7 4.54 13.39 -15.17
C VAL A 7 3.68 14.61 -14.86
N VAL A 8 2.65 14.46 -14.02
CA VAL A 8 1.73 15.54 -13.68
C VAL A 8 2.30 16.35 -12.52
N LYS A 9 2.57 17.65 -12.74
CA LYS A 9 2.86 18.59 -11.64
C LYS A 9 1.76 18.46 -10.57
N PRO A 10 2.06 18.47 -9.26
CA PRO A 10 1.06 18.25 -8.20
C PRO A 10 -0.18 19.14 -8.34
N SER A 11 -0.01 20.39 -8.80
CA SER A 11 -1.09 21.33 -9.08
C SER A 11 -2.10 20.89 -10.16
N ARG A 12 -1.75 19.92 -11.00
CA ARG A 12 -2.61 19.34 -12.05
C ARG A 12 -3.16 17.96 -11.68
N ALA A 13 -2.72 17.35 -10.57
CA ALA A 13 -3.08 15.99 -10.17
C ALA A 13 -4.60 15.82 -9.97
N LYS A 14 -5.24 16.78 -9.28
CA LYS A 14 -6.70 16.79 -9.04
C LYS A 14 -7.49 16.70 -10.35
N ARG A 15 -7.24 17.63 -11.26
CA ARG A 15 -7.94 17.67 -12.55
C ARG A 15 -7.69 16.41 -13.37
N HIS A 16 -6.44 15.97 -13.44
CA HIS A 16 -6.08 14.80 -14.24
C HIS A 16 -6.75 13.52 -13.69
N LEU A 17 -6.74 13.32 -12.37
CA LEU A 17 -7.35 12.16 -11.74
C LEU A 17 -8.87 12.19 -11.92
N ARG A 18 -9.52 13.34 -11.76
CA ARG A 18 -10.97 13.47 -11.97
C ARG A 18 -11.36 13.14 -13.41
N THR A 19 -10.69 13.72 -14.41
CA THR A 19 -10.93 13.40 -15.83
C THR A 19 -10.76 11.91 -16.09
N TRP A 20 -9.72 11.29 -15.55
CA TRP A 20 -9.50 9.85 -15.73
C TRP A 20 -10.60 8.99 -15.07
N ILE A 21 -11.08 9.37 -13.87
CA ILE A 21 -12.20 8.69 -13.20
C ILE A 21 -13.45 8.78 -14.07
N ASP A 22 -13.76 9.95 -14.60
CA ASP A 22 -14.92 10.17 -15.45
C ASP A 22 -14.82 9.31 -16.74
N ASP A 23 -13.68 9.34 -17.42
CA ASP A 23 -13.44 8.54 -18.63
C ASP A 23 -13.57 7.02 -18.34
N ALA A 24 -12.99 6.56 -17.23
CA ALA A 24 -13.01 5.15 -16.83
C ALA A 24 -14.41 4.69 -16.37
N ALA A 25 -15.18 5.56 -15.72
CA ALA A 25 -16.55 5.26 -15.33
C ALA A 25 -17.47 5.10 -16.55
N HIS A 26 -17.26 5.90 -17.59
CA HIS A 26 -18.07 5.90 -18.82
C HIS A 26 -17.53 4.96 -19.91
N SER A 27 -16.45 4.22 -19.67
CA SER A 27 -15.80 3.40 -20.71
C SER A 27 -16.61 2.16 -21.12
N GLY A 28 -17.65 1.80 -20.38
CA GLY A 28 -18.45 0.58 -20.60
C GLY A 28 -17.70 -0.73 -20.30
N ILE A 29 -16.49 -0.66 -19.74
CA ILE A 29 -15.68 -1.84 -19.39
C ILE A 29 -15.84 -2.07 -17.88
N PRO A 30 -16.47 -3.18 -17.44
CA PRO A 30 -16.80 -3.37 -16.02
C PRO A 30 -15.60 -3.24 -15.07
N ALA A 31 -14.44 -3.77 -15.46
CA ALA A 31 -13.22 -3.67 -14.68
C ALA A 31 -12.76 -2.21 -14.47
N PHE A 32 -12.92 -1.35 -15.48
CA PHE A 32 -12.57 0.08 -15.37
C PHE A 32 -13.60 0.85 -14.56
N THR A 33 -14.89 0.57 -14.75
CA THR A 33 -15.94 1.17 -13.92
C THR A 33 -15.75 0.85 -12.44
N MET A 34 -15.46 -0.42 -12.09
CA MET A 34 -15.18 -0.83 -10.72
C MET A 34 -13.92 -0.15 -10.16
N LEU A 35 -12.86 -0.08 -10.96
CA LEU A 35 -11.62 0.58 -10.57
C LEU A 35 -11.82 2.08 -10.36
N ALA A 36 -12.57 2.76 -11.24
CA ALA A 36 -12.92 4.17 -11.12
C ALA A 36 -13.68 4.44 -9.82
N GLN A 37 -14.67 3.61 -9.48
CA GLN A 37 -15.41 3.71 -8.22
C GLN A 37 -14.51 3.56 -6.98
N GLN A 38 -13.57 2.61 -7.00
CA GLN A 38 -12.61 2.45 -5.90
C GLN A 38 -11.66 3.65 -5.77
N ILE A 39 -11.16 4.15 -6.90
CA ILE A 39 -10.27 5.31 -6.91
C ILE A 39 -11.00 6.57 -6.43
N ASP A 40 -12.26 6.77 -6.85
CA ASP A 40 -13.07 7.91 -6.42
C ASP A 40 -13.34 7.88 -4.91
N LYS A 41 -13.62 6.69 -4.34
CA LYS A 41 -13.75 6.50 -2.89
C LYS A 41 -12.49 6.92 -2.11
N HIS A 42 -11.32 6.81 -2.72
CA HIS A 42 -10.03 7.14 -2.11
C HIS A 42 -9.40 8.43 -2.68
N TYR A 43 -10.17 9.23 -3.42
CA TYR A 43 -9.67 10.36 -4.20
C TYR A 43 -8.83 11.34 -3.38
N ASP A 44 -9.35 11.80 -2.24
CA ASP A 44 -8.66 12.79 -1.41
C ASP A 44 -7.33 12.26 -0.87
N GLY A 45 -7.30 10.98 -0.47
CA GLY A 45 -6.07 10.34 0.00
C GLY A 45 -5.03 10.20 -1.09
N ILE A 46 -5.44 9.84 -2.32
CA ILE A 46 -4.55 9.75 -3.48
C ILE A 46 -3.96 11.11 -3.81
N ILE A 47 -4.77 12.16 -3.82
CA ILE A 47 -4.32 13.52 -4.08
C ILE A 47 -3.36 14.02 -3.00
N ALA A 48 -3.68 13.81 -1.72
CA ALA A 48 -2.80 14.18 -0.62
C ALA A 48 -1.45 13.45 -0.72
N ALA A 49 -1.45 12.16 -1.08
CA ALA A 49 -0.22 11.41 -1.30
C ALA A 49 0.63 11.98 -2.44
N VAL A 50 0.01 12.42 -3.54
CA VAL A 50 0.71 13.10 -4.65
C VAL A 50 1.25 14.46 -4.22
N GLU A 51 0.46 15.27 -3.51
CA GLU A 51 0.86 16.60 -3.04
C GLU A 51 2.00 16.55 -2.02
N LEU A 52 1.99 15.55 -1.14
CA LEU A 52 3.02 15.33 -0.12
C LEU A 52 4.20 14.48 -0.61
N GLY A 53 4.15 13.97 -1.84
CA GLY A 53 5.21 13.08 -2.39
C GLY A 53 5.36 11.76 -1.63
N ILE A 54 4.30 11.28 -0.97
CA ILE A 54 4.34 10.05 -0.19
C ILE A 54 4.36 8.87 -1.15
N SER A 55 5.44 8.07 -1.09
CA SER A 55 5.54 6.82 -1.85
C SER A 55 4.99 5.64 -1.06
N ASN A 56 4.48 4.63 -1.77
CA ASN A 56 4.12 3.35 -1.16
C ASN A 56 5.34 2.51 -0.75
N GLY A 57 6.57 2.95 -1.03
CA GLY A 57 7.78 2.15 -0.88
C GLY A 57 8.04 1.64 0.53
N LEU A 58 7.69 2.42 1.57
CA LEU A 58 7.80 1.98 2.96
C LEU A 58 6.84 0.81 3.26
N ILE A 59 5.57 0.97 2.85
CA ILE A 59 4.53 -0.04 3.06
C ILE A 59 4.85 -1.29 2.24
N GLU A 60 5.28 -1.14 0.99
CA GLU A 60 5.73 -2.23 0.14
C GLU A 60 6.92 -2.97 0.76
N GLY A 61 7.90 -2.23 1.29
CA GLY A 61 9.04 -2.81 2.00
C GLY A 61 8.63 -3.63 3.23
N ILE A 62 7.68 -3.13 4.02
CA ILE A 62 7.10 -3.88 5.15
C ILE A 62 6.39 -5.13 4.66
N ASN A 63 5.55 -5.02 3.62
CA ASN A 63 4.83 -6.16 3.04
C ASN A 63 5.79 -7.23 2.50
N SER A 64 6.88 -6.84 1.85
CA SER A 64 7.93 -7.75 1.40
C SER A 64 8.61 -8.47 2.57
N LYS A 65 8.92 -7.76 3.65
CA LYS A 65 9.48 -8.37 4.88
C LYS A 65 8.51 -9.35 5.52
N ILE A 66 7.21 -9.02 5.60
CA ILE A 66 6.18 -9.93 6.12
C ILE A 66 6.09 -11.21 5.27
N ARG A 67 6.09 -11.08 3.94
CA ARG A 67 6.10 -12.24 3.03
C ARG A 67 7.33 -13.12 3.23
N LEU A 68 8.51 -12.49 3.42
CA LEU A 68 9.75 -13.20 3.69
C LEU A 68 9.71 -13.96 5.03
N ILE A 69 9.16 -13.34 6.09
CA ILE A 69 8.96 -13.98 7.39
C ILE A 69 8.09 -15.23 7.24
N ASN A 70 6.94 -15.09 6.57
CA ASN A 70 6.03 -16.21 6.34
C ASN A 70 6.67 -17.35 5.52
N ALA A 71 7.44 -17.00 4.47
CA ALA A 71 8.14 -17.97 3.64
C ALA A 71 9.24 -18.73 4.40
N ARG A 72 10.01 -18.03 5.25
CA ARG A 72 11.04 -18.64 6.11
C ARG A 72 10.45 -19.51 7.22
N GLY A 73 9.23 -19.20 7.66
CA GLY A 73 8.46 -20.02 8.59
C GLY A 73 7.83 -21.26 7.94
N TYR A 74 7.97 -21.46 6.62
CA TYR A 74 7.30 -22.53 5.84
C TYR A 74 5.76 -22.53 5.99
N GLY A 75 5.18 -21.35 6.25
CA GLY A 75 3.77 -21.19 6.59
C GLY A 75 3.52 -21.35 8.10
N HIS A 76 2.85 -20.37 8.69
CA HIS A 76 2.48 -20.41 10.10
C HIS A 76 1.14 -21.16 10.29
N HIS A 77 1.05 -21.94 11.37
CA HIS A 77 -0.16 -22.69 11.72
C HIS A 77 -1.34 -21.81 12.17
N SER A 78 -1.10 -20.53 12.45
CA SER A 78 -2.11 -19.54 12.79
C SER A 78 -1.68 -18.11 12.42
N ALA A 79 -2.65 -17.21 12.30
CA ALA A 79 -2.39 -15.78 12.09
C ALA A 79 -1.65 -15.15 13.29
N GLU A 80 -1.90 -15.64 14.50
CA GLU A 80 -1.23 -15.18 15.72
C GLU A 80 0.26 -15.53 15.73
N SER A 81 0.63 -16.73 15.23
CA SER A 81 2.03 -17.13 15.07
C SER A 81 2.77 -16.22 14.08
N LEU A 82 2.16 -15.92 12.92
CA LEU A 82 2.74 -14.97 11.97
C LEU A 82 2.84 -13.56 12.57
N THR A 83 1.80 -13.09 13.26
CA THR A 83 1.78 -11.78 13.92
C THR A 83 2.89 -11.64 14.94
N SER A 84 3.09 -12.66 15.78
CA SER A 84 4.17 -12.69 16.78
C SER A 84 5.54 -12.59 16.12
N MET A 85 5.76 -13.30 15.01
CA MET A 85 6.99 -13.23 14.23
C MET A 85 7.19 -11.86 13.59
N ILE A 86 6.13 -11.21 13.11
CA ILE A 86 6.19 -9.84 12.59
C ILE A 86 6.65 -8.89 13.70
N TYR A 87 6.04 -8.93 14.88
CA TYR A 87 6.46 -8.08 16.01
C TYR A 87 7.89 -8.36 16.45
N LEU A 88 8.30 -9.63 16.50
CA LEU A 88 9.67 -10.00 16.85
C LEU A 88 10.71 -9.46 15.86
N ASN A 89 10.41 -9.46 14.56
CA ASN A 89 11.37 -9.04 13.54
C ASN A 89 11.31 -7.54 13.23
N LEU A 90 10.13 -6.93 13.30
CA LEU A 90 9.87 -5.57 12.80
C LEU A 90 9.40 -4.60 13.89
N GLY A 91 9.00 -5.10 15.06
CA GLY A 91 8.42 -4.30 16.15
C GLY A 91 9.43 -3.59 17.03
N GLY A 92 10.73 -3.80 16.81
CA GLY A 92 11.79 -3.19 17.63
C GLY A 92 11.78 -3.65 19.10
N ILE A 93 11.17 -4.81 19.37
CA ILE A 93 11.15 -5.39 20.71
C ILE A 93 12.55 -5.93 21.04
N ASP A 94 13.00 -5.70 22.28
CA ASP A 94 14.24 -6.25 22.82
C ASP A 94 13.87 -7.29 23.89
N PRO A 95 13.56 -8.54 23.50
CA PRO A 95 13.17 -9.55 24.46
C PRO A 95 14.39 -9.98 25.27
N LYS A 96 14.27 -9.92 26.61
CA LYS A 96 15.30 -10.45 27.50
C LYS A 96 15.43 -11.96 27.25
N LEU A 97 16.55 -12.37 26.67
CA LEU A 97 16.79 -13.78 26.36
C LEU A 97 17.06 -14.54 27.67
N PRO A 98 16.56 -15.79 27.80
CA PRO A 98 16.80 -16.61 28.98
C PRO A 98 18.29 -16.94 29.22
N THR A 99 19.14 -16.69 28.22
CA THR A 99 20.59 -16.88 28.27
C THR A 99 21.37 -15.61 28.63
N GLN A 100 20.73 -14.45 28.64
CA GLN A 100 21.35 -13.20 29.07
C GLN A 100 21.16 -13.03 30.58
N ARG A 101 22.26 -13.21 31.33
CA ARG A 101 22.36 -12.84 32.75
C ARG A 101 22.48 -11.33 32.90
#